data_AF-A0A929BRS3-F1
#
_entry.id   AF-A0A929BRS3-F1
#
_cell.length_a   1.000
_cell.length_b   1.000
_cell.length_c   1.000
_cell.angle_alpha   90.00
_cell.angle_beta   90.00
_cell.angle_gamma   90.00
#
_symmetry.space_group_name_H-M   'P 1'
#
loop_
_entity.id
_entity.type
_entity.pdbx_description
1 polymer ?
#
loop_
_entity_poly.entity_id
_entity_poly.type
_entity_poly.pdbx_seq_one_letter_code
_entity_poly.pdbx_strand_id
1 'polypeptide(L)'
;MRTAIRSHWLFILLLIVLSAFYLWGVVKVPFHPDESTYIFMSADFERILTDPLSMVWENEDPLSDVFRYRLIDAPLTRYLLGLGRALIGLPAPAVDWDWSASWEANQNSGALPNTRMLLIERLAIASLFPLCLLLLYLIGLKLGGRLMGIATILLFSLHPLILLHTRRAMAEGVL
;
A
#
# COMPACT_ATOMS: atom_id res chain seq x y z
N MET A 1 29.60 4.77 13.66
CA MET A 1 28.50 5.57 13.07
C MET A 1 28.98 6.79 12.27
N ARG A 2 29.81 7.70 12.80
CA ARG A 2 30.26 8.92 12.07
C ARG A 2 30.97 8.64 10.73
N THR A 3 31.73 7.55 10.63
CA THR A 3 32.43 7.12 9.41
C THR A 3 31.48 6.61 8.32
N ALA A 4 30.46 5.83 8.69
CA ALA A 4 29.46 5.32 7.76
C ALA A 4 28.56 6.44 7.19
N ILE A 5 28.16 7.41 8.03
CA ILE A 5 27.39 8.57 7.57
C ILE A 5 28.21 9.40 6.57
N ARG A 6 29.50 9.65 6.87
CA ARG A 6 30.41 10.33 5.93
C ARG A 6 30.61 9.55 4.63
N SER A 7 30.62 8.22 4.66
CA SER A 7 30.76 7.39 3.46
C SER A 7 29.46 7.16 2.71
N HIS A 8 28.27 7.53 3.23
CA HIS A 8 26.99 7.30 2.54
C HIS A 8 26.07 8.54 2.54
N TRP A 9 26.61 9.73 2.80
CA TRP A 9 25.83 10.97 2.89
C TRP A 9 24.95 11.22 1.65
N LEU A 10 25.46 10.93 0.45
CA LEU A 10 24.71 11.13 -0.79
C LEU A 10 23.51 10.19 -0.86
N PHE A 11 23.67 8.94 -0.43
CA PHE A 11 22.56 8.00 -0.33
C PHE A 11 21.52 8.50 0.69
N ILE A 12 21.95 8.97 1.86
CA ILE A 12 21.04 9.51 2.89
C ILE A 12 20.24 10.71 2.35
N LEU A 13 20.91 11.63 1.65
CA LEU A 13 20.27 12.76 1.00
C LEU A 13 19.24 12.29 -0.03
N LEU A 14 19.62 11.38 -0.92
CA LEU A 14 18.71 10.82 -1.94
C LEU A 14 17.54 10.07 -1.31
N LEU A 15 17.77 9.29 -0.26
CA LEU A 15 16.72 8.59 0.48
C LEU A 15 15.66 9.57 0.99
N ILE A 16 16.08 10.68 1.61
CA ILE A 16 15.16 11.71 2.12
C ILE A 16 14.42 12.39 0.98
N VAL A 17 15.12 12.86 -0.05
CA VAL A 17 14.53 13.61 -1.18
C VAL A 17 13.56 12.74 -1.98
N LEU A 18 13.96 11.51 -2.32
CA LEU A 18 13.13 10.58 -3.09
C LEU A 18 11.92 10.10 -2.28
N SER A 19 12.09 9.84 -0.98
CA SER A 19 10.96 9.49 -0.10
C SER A 19 9.96 10.65 0.01
N ALA A 20 10.44 11.88 0.20
CA ALA A 20 9.58 13.05 0.27
C ALA A 20 8.84 13.30 -1.05
N PHE A 21 9.55 13.21 -2.19
CA PHE A 21 8.94 13.29 -3.52
C PHE A 21 7.91 12.18 -3.75
N TYR A 22 8.22 10.96 -3.34
CA TYR A 22 7.33 9.82 -3.45
C TYR A 22 6.04 10.03 -2.66
N LEU A 23 6.14 10.34 -1.36
CA LEU A 23 5.01 10.55 -0.47
C LEU A 23 4.16 11.76 -0.88
N TRP A 24 4.79 12.86 -1.33
CA TRP A 24 4.06 14.01 -1.86
C TRP A 24 3.21 13.66 -3.09
N GLY A 25 3.68 12.73 -3.92
CA GLY A 25 2.94 12.30 -5.11
C GLY A 25 1.71 11.43 -4.82
N VAL A 26 1.52 10.95 -3.59
CA VAL A 26 0.39 10.08 -3.20
C VAL A 26 -0.97 10.74 -3.46
N VAL A 27 -1.09 12.04 -3.21
CA VAL A 27 -2.35 12.78 -3.46
C VAL A 27 -2.63 12.98 -4.96
N LYS A 28 -1.66 12.72 -5.84
CA LYS A 28 -1.76 13.02 -7.26
C LYS A 28 -2.12 11.82 -8.12
N VAL A 29 -2.00 10.60 -7.60
CA VAL A 29 -2.32 9.41 -8.39
C VAL A 29 -3.84 9.27 -8.55
N PRO A 30 -4.34 8.97 -9.77
CA PRO A 30 -5.76 8.80 -9.99
C PRO A 30 -6.27 7.57 -9.25
N PHE A 31 -7.50 7.65 -8.75
CA PHE A 31 -8.18 6.52 -8.12
C PHE A 31 -8.28 5.33 -9.07
N HIS A 32 -8.14 4.14 -8.51
CA HIS A 32 -8.44 2.89 -9.19
C HIS A 32 -9.46 2.09 -8.36
N PRO A 33 -10.50 1.49 -8.98
CA PRO A 33 -11.51 0.70 -8.27
C PRO A 33 -10.97 -0.36 -7.31
N ASP A 34 -9.87 -1.05 -7.66
CA ASP A 34 -9.23 -2.04 -6.77
C ASP A 34 -8.84 -1.47 -5.40
N GLU A 35 -8.58 -0.16 -5.30
CA GLU A 35 -8.33 0.47 -4.00
C GLU A 35 -9.53 0.32 -3.06
N SER A 36 -10.75 0.35 -3.61
CA SER A 36 -11.96 0.12 -2.81
C SER A 36 -11.97 -1.28 -2.22
N THR A 37 -11.66 -2.31 -3.01
CA THR A 37 -11.64 -3.70 -2.54
C THR A 37 -10.62 -3.93 -1.45
N TYR A 38 -9.41 -3.41 -1.60
CA TYR A 38 -8.38 -3.53 -0.57
C TYR A 38 -8.72 -2.76 0.72
N ILE A 39 -9.31 -1.57 0.60
CA ILE A 39 -9.77 -0.78 1.75
C ILE A 39 -10.99 -1.43 2.40
N PHE A 40 -11.93 -2.00 1.65
CA PHE A 40 -13.07 -2.77 2.18
C PHE A 40 -12.58 -4.01 2.94
N MET A 41 -11.71 -4.81 2.31
CA MET A 41 -11.12 -6.00 2.91
C MET A 41 -10.21 -5.69 4.10
N SER A 42 -9.76 -4.45 4.25
CA SER A 42 -8.96 -4.04 5.40
C SER A 42 -9.68 -4.25 6.74
N ALA A 43 -11.02 -4.35 6.75
CA ALA A 43 -11.83 -4.73 7.91
C ALA A 43 -11.38 -6.03 8.59
N ASP A 44 -10.68 -6.91 7.86
CA ASP A 44 -10.10 -8.12 8.43
C ASP A 44 -9.03 -7.84 9.50
N PHE A 45 -8.44 -6.64 9.52
CA PHE A 45 -7.52 -6.21 10.57
C PHE A 45 -8.19 -6.10 11.94
N GLU A 46 -9.42 -5.62 12.07
CA GLU A 46 -10.12 -5.69 13.35
C GLU A 46 -10.64 -7.09 13.60
N ARG A 47 -11.17 -7.77 12.57
CA ARG A 47 -11.73 -9.13 12.76
C ARG A 47 -10.69 -10.08 13.32
N ILE A 48 -9.43 -10.05 12.88
CA ILE A 48 -8.39 -10.91 13.47
C ILE A 48 -8.16 -10.64 14.96
N LEU A 49 -8.45 -9.42 15.44
CA LEU A 49 -8.29 -9.04 16.84
C LEU A 49 -9.56 -9.25 17.67
N THR A 50 -10.75 -9.08 17.07
CA THR A 50 -12.04 -9.10 17.77
C THR A 50 -12.81 -10.40 17.61
N ASP A 51 -12.75 -11.03 16.43
CA ASP A 51 -13.45 -12.26 16.09
C ASP A 51 -12.63 -13.09 15.06
N PRO A 52 -11.48 -13.66 15.47
CA PRO A 52 -10.59 -14.36 14.53
C PRO A 52 -11.22 -15.63 13.94
N LEU A 53 -12.22 -16.21 14.63
CA LEU A 53 -12.90 -17.41 14.16
C LEU A 53 -13.79 -17.15 12.95
N SER A 54 -14.31 -15.92 12.78
CA SER A 54 -15.10 -15.51 11.60
C SER A 54 -14.31 -15.50 10.28
N MET A 55 -13.01 -15.77 10.34
CA MET A 55 -12.11 -15.81 9.18
C MET A 55 -11.63 -17.23 8.88
N VAL A 56 -11.98 -18.21 9.71
CA VAL A 56 -11.72 -19.61 9.42
C VAL A 56 -12.48 -19.98 8.16
N TRP A 57 -11.86 -20.81 7.31
CA TRP A 57 -12.50 -21.29 6.10
C TRP A 57 -13.82 -22.01 6.43
N GLU A 58 -14.89 -21.54 5.81
CA GLU A 58 -16.20 -22.19 5.83
C GLU A 58 -16.56 -22.63 4.41
N ASN A 59 -17.12 -23.83 4.27
CA ASN A 59 -17.53 -24.38 2.98
C ASN A 59 -18.89 -23.82 2.57
N GLU A 60 -18.95 -22.51 2.33
CA GLU A 60 -20.14 -21.81 1.83
C GLU A 60 -20.33 -22.06 0.32
N ASP A 61 -21.58 -22.35 -0.09
CA ASP A 61 -21.97 -22.46 -1.50
C ASP A 61 -23.27 -21.65 -1.74
N PRO A 62 -23.23 -20.54 -2.51
CA PRO A 62 -22.06 -20.00 -3.21
C PRO A 62 -21.06 -19.33 -2.26
N LEU A 63 -19.78 -19.36 -2.63
CA LEU A 63 -18.72 -18.70 -1.87
C LEU A 63 -18.93 -17.18 -1.86
N SER A 64 -18.94 -16.57 -0.68
CA SER A 64 -19.04 -15.11 -0.56
C SER A 64 -17.79 -14.40 -1.11
N ASP A 65 -17.97 -13.16 -1.60
CA ASP A 65 -16.88 -12.37 -2.17
C ASP A 65 -15.74 -12.15 -1.17
N VAL A 66 -16.06 -11.94 0.10
CA VAL A 66 -15.08 -11.79 1.18
C VAL A 66 -14.18 -13.04 1.28
N PHE A 67 -14.75 -14.25 1.28
CA PHE A 67 -13.95 -15.47 1.30
C PHE A 67 -13.18 -15.68 -0.01
N ARG A 68 -13.76 -15.33 -1.16
CA ARG A 68 -13.07 -15.35 -2.45
C ARG A 68 -11.83 -14.45 -2.44
N TYR A 69 -11.94 -13.22 -1.94
CA TYR A 69 -10.81 -12.30 -1.79
C TYR A 69 -9.75 -12.80 -0.81
N ARG A 70 -10.16 -13.48 0.27
CA ARG A 70 -9.21 -14.11 1.20
C ARG A 70 -8.41 -15.26 0.58
N LEU A 71 -8.99 -15.96 -0.40
CA LEU A 71 -8.31 -17.05 -1.10
C LEU A 71 -7.31 -16.56 -2.15
N ILE A 72 -7.63 -15.47 -2.86
CA ILE A 72 -6.80 -14.99 -3.98
C ILE A 72 -5.67 -14.05 -3.52
N ASP A 73 -5.88 -13.28 -2.46
CA ASP A 73 -4.95 -12.23 -2.03
C ASP A 73 -4.41 -12.47 -0.62
N ALA A 74 -3.09 -12.31 -0.49
CA ALA A 74 -2.40 -12.37 0.78
C ALA A 74 -2.85 -11.21 1.70
N PRO A 75 -2.94 -11.43 3.03
CA PRO A 75 -3.60 -10.49 3.92
C PRO A 75 -2.75 -9.26 4.28
N LEU A 76 -1.44 -9.27 3.99
CA LEU A 76 -0.51 -8.26 4.52
C LEU A 76 -0.91 -6.83 4.11
N THR A 77 -1.27 -6.63 2.86
CA THR A 77 -1.71 -5.33 2.34
C THR A 77 -2.95 -4.84 3.07
N ARG A 78 -4.01 -5.65 3.14
CA ARG A 78 -5.26 -5.28 3.83
C ARG A 78 -5.06 -5.06 5.34
N TYR A 79 -4.11 -5.75 5.97
CA TYR A 79 -3.77 -5.50 7.38
C TYR A 79 -3.03 -4.19 7.61
N LEU A 80 -2.11 -3.81 6.71
CA LEU A 80 -1.43 -2.51 6.79
C LEU A 80 -2.41 -1.35 6.59
N LEU A 81 -3.33 -1.50 5.63
CA LEU A 81 -4.44 -0.57 5.42
C LEU A 81 -5.30 -0.44 6.69
N GLY A 82 -5.73 -1.59 7.23
CA GLY A 82 -6.54 -1.65 8.45
C GLY A 82 -5.86 -0.98 9.65
N LEU A 83 -4.56 -1.21 9.84
CA LEU A 83 -3.75 -0.52 10.83
C LEU A 83 -3.75 1.01 10.60
N GLY A 84 -3.57 1.45 9.35
CA GLY A 84 -3.58 2.85 8.96
C GLY A 84 -4.86 3.58 9.37
N ARG A 85 -6.03 3.03 9.03
CA ARG A 85 -7.31 3.60 9.47
C ARG A 85 -7.56 3.47 10.97
N ALA A 86 -7.17 2.38 11.61
CA ALA A 86 -7.34 2.18 13.04
C ALA A 86 -6.58 3.24 13.86
N LEU A 87 -5.35 3.58 13.44
CA LEU A 87 -4.54 4.64 14.08
C LEU A 87 -5.19 6.03 14.00
N ILE A 88 -6.05 6.27 13.01
CA ILE A 88 -6.71 7.57 12.78
C ILE A 88 -8.19 7.52 13.21
N GLY A 89 -8.68 6.37 13.66
CA GLY A 89 -10.08 6.16 14.07
C GLY A 89 -11.07 6.23 12.90
N LEU A 90 -10.68 5.77 11.71
CA LEU A 90 -11.58 5.67 10.55
C LEU A 90 -12.20 4.26 10.47
N PRO A 91 -13.54 4.14 10.28
CA PRO A 91 -14.19 2.84 10.15
C PRO A 91 -13.91 2.20 8.79
N ALA A 92 -13.90 0.87 8.72
CA ALA A 92 -13.85 0.20 7.42
C ALA A 92 -15.10 0.51 6.57
N PRO A 93 -14.98 0.63 5.24
CA PRO A 93 -16.13 0.72 4.36
C PRO A 93 -17.04 -0.50 4.49
N ALA A 94 -18.36 -0.29 4.36
CA ALA A 94 -19.35 -1.36 4.43
C ALA A 94 -19.62 -2.03 3.08
N VAL A 95 -19.21 -1.40 1.98
CA VAL A 95 -19.54 -1.80 0.60
C VAL A 95 -18.26 -1.78 -0.23
N ASP A 96 -18.04 -2.83 -1.01
CA ASP A 96 -16.98 -2.95 -2.01
C ASP A 96 -17.42 -2.38 -3.37
N TRP A 97 -16.47 -2.18 -4.28
CA TRP A 97 -16.73 -1.83 -5.67
C TRP A 97 -17.45 -2.94 -6.44
N ASP A 98 -18.59 -2.60 -7.02
CA ASP A 98 -19.33 -3.46 -7.93
C ASP A 98 -18.91 -3.19 -9.39
N TRP A 99 -18.20 -4.14 -9.99
CA TRP A 99 -17.75 -4.09 -11.38
C TRP A 99 -18.86 -4.19 -12.42
N SER A 100 -20.06 -4.62 -12.03
CA SER A 100 -21.23 -4.64 -12.90
C SER A 100 -21.99 -3.31 -12.91
N ALA A 101 -21.74 -2.44 -11.93
CA ALA A 101 -22.41 -1.15 -11.77
C ALA A 101 -21.64 0.00 -12.44
N SER A 102 -22.34 1.11 -12.71
CA SER A 102 -21.71 2.33 -13.20
C SER A 102 -20.84 2.99 -12.12
N TRP A 103 -20.00 3.94 -12.53
CA TRP A 103 -19.21 4.74 -11.60
C TRP A 103 -20.08 5.51 -10.60
N GLU A 104 -21.14 6.17 -11.09
CA GLU A 104 -22.07 6.95 -10.28
C GLU A 104 -22.84 6.05 -9.30
N ALA A 105 -23.22 4.85 -9.73
CA ALA A 105 -23.88 3.88 -8.87
C ALA A 105 -22.96 3.45 -7.70
N ASN A 106 -21.69 3.15 -7.98
CA ASN A 106 -20.69 2.84 -6.95
C ASN A 106 -20.42 4.03 -6.01
N GLN A 107 -20.36 5.24 -6.55
CA GLN A 107 -20.21 6.44 -5.73
C GLN A 107 -21.42 6.62 -4.79
N ASN A 108 -22.63 6.44 -5.30
CA ASN A 108 -23.87 6.58 -4.54
C ASN A 108 -24.07 5.47 -3.50
N SER A 109 -23.56 4.25 -3.75
CA SER A 109 -23.59 3.14 -2.79
C SER A 109 -22.54 3.27 -1.68
N GLY A 110 -21.60 4.20 -1.82
CA GLY A 110 -20.50 4.41 -0.86
C GLY A 110 -19.27 3.56 -1.12
N ALA A 111 -19.19 2.87 -2.27
CA ALA A 111 -18.03 2.09 -2.67
C ALA A 111 -16.82 2.95 -3.06
N LEU A 112 -17.01 4.26 -3.32
CA LEU A 112 -15.90 5.20 -3.54
C LEU A 112 -15.45 5.79 -2.19
N PRO A 113 -14.25 5.47 -1.68
CA PRO A 113 -13.78 6.03 -0.42
C PRO A 113 -13.65 7.55 -0.49
N ASN A 114 -14.01 8.24 0.59
CA ASN A 114 -13.80 9.69 0.67
C ASN A 114 -12.30 10.04 0.62
N THR A 115 -11.99 11.29 0.28
CA THR A 115 -10.60 11.74 0.09
C THR A 115 -9.72 11.53 1.31
N ARG A 116 -10.28 11.65 2.53
CA ARG A 116 -9.52 11.44 3.77
C ARG A 116 -9.13 9.97 3.93
N MET A 117 -10.09 9.05 3.74
CA MET A 117 -9.83 7.60 3.76
C MET A 117 -8.74 7.26 2.73
N LEU A 118 -8.94 7.64 1.48
CA LEU A 118 -8.02 7.33 0.39
C LEU A 118 -6.60 7.85 0.67
N LEU A 119 -6.46 9.06 1.22
CA LEU A 119 -5.15 9.59 1.58
C LEU A 119 -4.48 8.78 2.68
N ILE A 120 -5.18 8.48 3.77
CA ILE A 120 -4.61 7.72 4.89
C ILE A 120 -4.17 6.33 4.44
N GLU A 121 -5.01 5.65 3.68
CA GLU A 121 -4.78 4.29 3.20
C GLU A 121 -3.59 4.22 2.24
N ARG A 122 -3.51 5.16 1.30
CA ARG A 122 -2.34 5.28 0.42
C ARG A 122 -1.07 5.62 1.19
N LEU A 123 -1.14 6.50 2.20
CA LEU A 123 0.01 6.81 3.04
C LEU A 123 0.47 5.62 3.88
N ALA A 124 -0.46 4.80 4.37
CA ALA A 124 -0.14 3.60 5.14
C ALA A 124 0.74 2.65 4.33
N ILE A 125 0.35 2.36 3.09
CA ILE A 125 1.16 1.53 2.18
C ILE A 125 2.44 2.27 1.72
N ALA A 126 2.31 3.53 1.29
CA ALA A 126 3.44 4.32 0.79
C ALA A 126 4.55 4.53 1.84
N SER A 127 4.24 4.38 3.14
CA SER A 127 5.21 4.45 4.23
C SER A 127 6.31 3.38 4.16
N LEU A 128 6.10 2.28 3.43
CA LEU A 128 7.11 1.24 3.22
C LEU A 128 8.18 1.63 2.19
N PHE A 129 7.88 2.57 1.29
CA PHE A 129 8.78 2.94 0.20
C PHE A 129 10.20 3.36 0.64
N PRO A 130 10.41 4.16 1.71
CA PRO A 130 11.75 4.47 2.20
C PRO A 130 12.53 3.23 2.63
N LEU A 131 11.85 2.23 3.20
CA LEU A 131 12.47 0.96 3.56
C LEU A 131 12.89 0.18 2.30
N CYS A 132 12.04 0.15 1.27
CA CYS A 132 12.38 -0.47 -0.01
C CYS A 132 13.61 0.19 -0.66
N LEU A 133 13.72 1.53 -0.63
CA LEU A 133 14.92 2.23 -1.11
C LEU A 133 16.18 1.85 -0.33
N LEU A 134 16.07 1.71 1.00
CA LEU A 134 17.18 1.25 1.82
C LEU A 134 17.63 -0.16 1.43
N LEU A 135 16.71 -1.09 1.30
CA LEU A 135 17.01 -2.48 0.93
C LEU A 135 17.62 -2.56 -0.47
N LEU A 136 17.07 -1.86 -1.46
CA LEU A 136 17.60 -1.79 -2.82
C LEU A 136 19.00 -1.17 -2.87
N TYR A 137 19.25 -0.12 -2.08
CA TYR A 137 20.59 0.44 -1.96
C TYR A 137 21.59 -0.58 -1.42
N LEU A 138 21.23 -1.32 -0.37
CA LEU A 138 22.09 -2.34 0.24
C LEU A 138 22.36 -3.50 -0.73
N ILE A 139 21.37 -3.92 -1.51
CA ILE A 139 21.52 -4.93 -2.56
C ILE A 139 22.50 -4.43 -3.63
N GLY A 140 22.27 -3.24 -4.19
CA GLY A 140 23.15 -2.66 -5.19
C GLY A 140 24.57 -2.42 -4.67
N LEU A 141 24.71 -1.99 -3.40
CA LEU A 141 25.99 -1.85 -2.71
C LEU A 141 26.76 -3.16 -2.64
N LYS A 142 26.07 -4.27 -2.34
CA LYS A 142 26.68 -5.60 -2.27
C LYS A 142 27.09 -6.14 -3.65
N LEU A 143 26.33 -5.83 -4.70
CA LEU A 143 26.56 -6.35 -6.06
C LEU A 143 27.58 -5.56 -6.86
N GLY A 144 27.63 -4.22 -6.71
CA GLY A 144 28.46 -3.36 -7.56
C GLY A 144 28.96 -2.11 -6.85
N GLY A 145 28.95 -2.08 -5.52
CA GLY A 145 29.40 -0.95 -4.73
C GLY A 145 28.46 0.25 -4.75
N ARG A 146 28.95 1.40 -4.30
CA ARG A 146 28.12 2.57 -4.01
C ARG A 146 27.42 3.14 -5.24
N LEU A 147 28.10 3.16 -6.38
CA LEU A 147 27.53 3.69 -7.62
C LEU A 147 26.34 2.83 -8.08
N MET A 148 26.49 1.49 -8.03
CA MET A 148 25.41 0.57 -8.33
C MET A 148 24.22 0.77 -7.39
N GLY A 149 24.46 0.87 -6.07
CA GLY A 149 23.39 1.16 -5.10
C GLY A 149 22.64 2.46 -5.40
N ILE A 150 23.34 3.54 -5.75
CA ILE A 150 22.72 4.82 -6.14
C ILE A 150 21.92 4.67 -7.44
N ALA A 151 22.48 4.02 -8.46
CA ALA A 151 21.80 3.80 -9.72
C ALA A 151 20.51 2.98 -9.54
N THR A 152 20.55 1.92 -8.72
CA THR A 152 19.38 1.08 -8.42
C THR A 152 18.25 1.90 -7.80
N ILE A 153 18.53 2.71 -6.76
CA ILE A 153 17.47 3.49 -6.12
C ILE A 153 16.92 4.60 -7.03
N LEU A 154 17.75 5.20 -7.90
CA LEU A 154 17.30 6.23 -8.84
C LEU A 154 16.40 5.63 -9.92
N LEU A 155 16.79 4.50 -10.50
CA LEU A 155 15.99 3.81 -11.51
C LEU A 155 14.66 3.33 -10.94
N PHE A 156 14.68 2.74 -9.74
CA PHE A 156 13.47 2.26 -9.08
C PHE A 156 12.53 3.42 -8.70
N SER A 157 13.06 4.44 -8.02
CA SER A 157 12.23 5.54 -7.48
C SER A 157 11.64 6.47 -8.53
N LEU A 158 12.23 6.52 -9.72
CA LEU A 158 11.75 7.35 -10.82
C LEU A 158 10.96 6.56 -11.86
N HIS A 159 10.78 5.24 -11.67
CA HIS A 159 10.06 4.40 -12.61
C HIS A 159 8.55 4.74 -12.59
N PRO A 160 7.91 5.09 -13.72
CA PRO A 160 6.51 5.52 -13.75
C PRO A 160 5.53 4.50 -13.16
N LEU A 161 5.73 3.20 -13.42
CA LEU A 161 4.86 2.16 -12.86
C LEU A 161 4.98 2.05 -11.35
N ILE A 162 6.19 2.23 -10.79
CA ILE A 162 6.39 2.24 -9.33
C ILE A 162 5.66 3.46 -8.76
N LEU A 163 5.90 4.64 -9.33
CA LEU A 163 5.27 5.89 -8.94
C LEU A 163 3.74 5.89 -9.03
N LEU A 164 3.14 5.09 -9.92
CA LEU A 164 1.69 4.98 -10.08
C LEU A 164 1.09 3.91 -9.17
N HIS A 165 1.55 2.66 -9.30
CA HIS A 165 0.90 1.51 -8.68
C HIS A 165 1.20 1.42 -7.18
N THR A 166 2.44 1.65 -6.77
CA THR A 166 2.83 1.48 -5.35
C THR A 166 2.34 2.62 -4.44
N ARG A 167 1.84 3.72 -5.03
CA ARG A 167 1.21 4.83 -4.31
C ARG A 167 -0.28 4.65 -4.07
N ARG A 168 -0.92 3.70 -4.75
CA ARG A 168 -2.34 3.38 -4.57
C ARG A 168 -2.51 2.40 -3.43
N ALA A 169 -3.70 2.40 -2.82
CA ALA A 169 -4.06 1.47 -1.76
C ALA A 169 -4.40 0.07 -2.34
N MET A 170 -3.44 -0.57 -3.02
CA MET A 170 -3.62 -1.83 -3.75
C MET A 170 -2.53 -2.86 -3.37
N ALA A 171 -2.63 -4.06 -3.92
CA ALA A 171 -1.73 -5.19 -3.66
C ALA A 171 -0.23 -4.83 -3.76
N GLU A 172 0.11 -4.03 -4.78
CA GLU A 172 1.48 -3.83 -5.24
C GLU A 172 2.31 -2.95 -4.32
N GLY A 173 1.70 -2.14 -3.47
CA GLY A 173 2.47 -1.18 -2.68
C GLY A 173 3.26 -1.79 -1.52
N VAL A 174 3.00 -3.06 -1.17
CA VAL A 174 3.74 -3.80 -0.13
C VAL A 174 4.95 -4.58 -0.69
N LEU A 175 5.25 -4.45 -1.98
CA LEU A 175 6.44 -5.00 -2.65
C LEU A 175 7.75 -4.89 -1.84
#